data_AF-Q86E96-F1
#
_entry.id   AF-Q86E96-F1
#
_cell.length_a   1.000
_cell.length_b   1.000
_cell.length_c   1.000
_cell.angle_alpha   90.00
_cell.angle_beta   90.00
_cell.angle_gamma   90.00
#
_symmetry.space_group_name_H-M   'P 1'
#
loop_
_entity.id
_entity.type
_entity.pdbx_description
1 polymer ?
#
loop_
_entity_poly.entity_id
_entity_poly.type
_entity_poly.pdbx_seq_one_letter_code
_entity_poly.pdbx_strand_id
1 'polypeptide(L)'
;MFDVDLQFIGVAGEDTKRRITQATDISRQESSSPAGSKRASTPSAIIGFGPTSAKPEINHLFRTPEKRAPPFLALSFTILCLLPLLGLIIAWSTIGINVSNFKFSISNIAFHAGLISICYLYFVYWCRLDMFTTLRYLSILSVPTFLAGHSVLRAHVIAKQATSSVKK
;
A
#
# COMPACT_ATOMS: atom_id res chain seq x y z
N MET A 1 -10.38 57.42 10.22
CA MET A 1 -11.16 56.75 9.17
C MET A 1 -12.53 57.41 9.21
N PHE A 2 -12.84 58.24 8.20
CA PHE A 2 -14.10 58.98 8.18
C PHE A 2 -15.18 58.07 7.62
N ASP A 3 -16.26 57.90 8.37
CA ASP A 3 -17.46 57.19 7.92
C ASP A 3 -18.28 58.18 7.07
N VAL A 4 -18.35 57.94 5.77
CA VAL A 4 -19.06 58.81 4.83
C VAL A 4 -20.44 58.21 4.62
N ASP A 5 -21.42 58.74 5.34
CA ASP A 5 -22.83 58.35 5.18
C ASP A 5 -23.46 59.15 4.03
N LEU A 6 -23.60 58.52 2.86
CA LEU A 6 -24.19 59.13 1.67
C LEU A 6 -25.71 58.95 1.67
N GLN A 7 -26.43 59.99 2.11
CA GLN A 7 -27.88 60.05 2.05
C GLN A 7 -28.33 60.65 0.72
N PHE A 8 -28.79 59.80 -0.20
CA PHE A 8 -29.35 60.26 -1.47
C PHE A 8 -30.84 60.64 -1.29
N ILE A 9 -31.15 61.93 -1.40
CA ILE A 9 -32.52 62.44 -1.29
C ILE A 9 -33.19 62.40 -2.68
N GLY A 10 -34.18 61.53 -2.84
CA GLY A 10 -35.00 61.39 -4.06
C GLY A 10 -36.05 60.29 -3.92
N VAL A 11 -37.14 60.35 -4.70
CA VAL A 11 -38.16 59.29 -4.70
C VAL A 11 -37.53 58.01 -5.28
N ALA A 12 -37.48 56.96 -4.46
CA ALA A 12 -36.92 55.67 -4.85
C ALA A 12 -37.69 55.09 -6.06
N GLY A 13 -37.01 54.98 -7.21
CA GLY A 13 -37.54 54.31 -8.39
C GLY A 13 -37.74 52.81 -8.15
N GLU A 14 -38.50 52.14 -9.02
CA GLU A 14 -38.74 50.69 -8.91
C GLU A 14 -37.45 49.88 -8.77
N ASP A 15 -36.40 50.25 -9.52
CA ASP A 15 -35.10 49.58 -9.45
C ASP A 15 -34.40 49.78 -8.10
N THR A 16 -34.57 50.96 -7.48
CA THR A 16 -34.06 51.24 -6.14
C THR A 16 -34.78 50.40 -5.10
N LYS A 17 -36.10 50.24 -5.21
CA LYS A 17 -36.89 49.37 -4.32
C LYS A 17 -36.47 47.91 -4.47
N ARG A 18 -36.27 47.43 -5.69
CA ARG A 18 -35.78 46.05 -5.95
C ARG A 18 -34.39 45.83 -5.35
N ARG A 19 -33.48 46.80 -5.49
CA ARG A 19 -32.12 46.73 -4.90
C ARG A 19 -32.13 46.78 -3.38
N ILE A 20 -32.99 47.58 -2.76
CA ILE A 20 -33.14 47.63 -1.30
C ILE A 20 -33.72 46.31 -0.78
N THR A 21 -34.75 45.77 -1.41
CA THR A 21 -35.34 44.46 -1.05
C THR A 21 -34.32 43.33 -1.20
N GLN A 22 -33.50 43.35 -2.26
CA GLN A 22 -32.41 42.39 -2.46
C GLN A 22 -31.30 42.57 -1.41
N ALA A 23 -30.95 43.80 -1.04
CA ALA A 23 -29.97 44.07 0.02
C ALA A 23 -30.45 43.59 1.40
N THR A 24 -31.75 43.68 1.68
CA THR A 24 -32.34 43.13 2.91
C THR A 24 -32.41 41.60 2.93
N ASP A 25 -32.40 40.96 1.75
CA ASP A 25 -32.31 39.49 1.62
C ASP A 25 -30.86 39.01 1.85
N ILE A 26 -29.88 39.73 1.28
CA ILE A 26 -28.45 39.47 1.46
C ILE A 26 -28.01 39.71 2.91
N SER A 27 -28.58 40.69 3.62
CA SER A 27 -28.27 40.93 5.04
C SER A 27 -28.86 39.88 5.99
N ARG A 28 -29.81 39.05 5.51
CA ARG A 28 -30.34 37.89 6.22
C ARG A 28 -29.49 36.64 6.00
N GLN A 29 -28.55 36.68 5.05
CA GLN A 29 -27.57 35.63 4.84
C GLN A 29 -26.51 35.73 5.95
N GLU A 30 -26.88 35.30 7.15
CA GLU A 30 -25.90 35.02 8.19
C GLU A 30 -25.00 33.90 7.66
N SER A 31 -23.84 34.26 7.13
CA SER A 31 -22.77 33.29 6.91
C SER A 31 -22.57 32.59 8.25
N SER A 32 -22.64 31.27 8.27
CA SER A 32 -22.52 30.43 9.47
C SER A 32 -21.15 30.49 10.14
N SER A 33 -20.36 31.53 9.85
CA SER A 33 -19.08 31.79 10.45
C SER A 33 -19.27 32.63 11.72
N PRO A 34 -19.05 32.05 12.92
CA PRO A 34 -19.04 32.82 14.16
C PRO A 34 -17.89 33.84 14.23
N ALA A 35 -17.08 33.97 13.17
CA ALA A 35 -15.97 34.91 13.07
C ALA A 35 -16.39 36.38 12.82
N GLY A 36 -17.68 36.64 12.52
CA GLY A 36 -18.17 37.99 12.22
C GLY A 36 -18.46 38.87 13.44
N SER A 37 -18.63 38.29 14.63
CA SER A 37 -18.96 39.07 15.83
C SER A 37 -17.71 39.35 16.67
N LYS A 38 -17.20 40.59 16.55
CA LYS A 38 -16.32 41.29 17.49
C LYS A 38 -14.81 40.99 17.37
N ARG A 39 -14.19 41.57 16.34
CA ARG A 39 -12.74 41.84 16.31
C ARG A 39 -12.48 43.31 16.67
N ALA A 40 -12.56 43.67 17.95
CA ALA A 40 -12.01 44.93 18.50
C ALA A 40 -10.67 44.56 19.18
N SER A 41 -9.48 44.76 18.60
CA SER A 41 -8.74 45.97 18.19
C SER A 41 -7.58 46.29 19.18
N THR A 42 -6.41 45.67 18.91
CA THR A 42 -5.00 45.96 19.34
C THR A 42 -4.43 45.26 20.62
N PRO A 43 -3.11 44.93 20.73
CA PRO A 43 -2.61 43.60 20.32
C PRO A 43 -1.66 42.86 21.31
N SER A 44 -1.78 41.53 21.46
CA SER A 44 -0.65 40.63 21.78
C SER A 44 0.18 40.41 20.51
N ALA A 45 1.50 40.41 20.62
CA ALA A 45 2.44 40.46 19.50
C ALA A 45 2.34 39.29 18.48
N ILE A 46 1.71 38.17 18.84
CA ILE A 46 1.33 37.09 17.90
C ILE A 46 -0.20 36.80 17.95
N ILE A 47 -0.91 37.11 19.05
CA ILE A 47 -2.30 36.62 19.29
C ILE A 47 -3.33 37.72 19.63
N GLY A 48 -2.99 39.01 19.70
CA GLY A 48 -4.00 40.06 20.02
C GLY A 48 -4.59 40.01 21.45
N PHE A 49 -5.37 41.02 21.85
CA PHE A 49 -6.39 40.86 22.92
C PHE A 49 -7.48 39.94 22.37
N GLY A 50 -7.27 38.63 22.50
CA GLY A 50 -8.24 37.60 22.12
C GLY A 50 -9.26 37.35 23.24
N PRO A 51 -10.47 36.86 22.93
CA PRO A 51 -11.44 36.51 23.94
C PRO A 51 -10.85 35.49 24.94
N THR A 52 -10.97 35.77 26.24
CA THR A 52 -10.42 34.95 27.34
C THR A 52 -11.16 33.63 27.56
N SER A 53 -12.26 33.40 26.83
CA SER A 53 -13.03 32.17 26.88
C SER A 53 -12.42 31.13 25.95
N ALA A 54 -12.15 29.94 26.47
CA ALA A 54 -11.67 28.81 25.69
C ALA A 54 -12.65 28.50 24.54
N LYS A 55 -12.10 28.29 23.33
CA LYS A 55 -12.87 27.79 22.18
C LYS A 55 -13.27 26.33 22.43
N PRO A 56 -14.37 25.85 21.84
CA PRO A 56 -14.73 24.44 21.93
C PRO A 56 -13.62 23.56 21.36
N GLU A 57 -13.43 22.39 21.97
CA GLU A 57 -12.45 21.39 21.56
C GLU A 57 -12.79 20.81 20.17
N ILE A 58 -11.78 20.68 19.31
CA ILE A 58 -11.94 20.13 17.95
C ILE A 58 -11.72 18.62 18.02
N ASN A 59 -12.79 17.85 17.77
CA ASN A 59 -12.72 16.40 17.69
C ASN A 59 -12.44 15.97 16.24
N HIS A 60 -11.23 15.44 15.98
CA HIS A 60 -10.89 14.88 14.68
C HIS A 60 -11.56 13.50 14.48
N LEU A 61 -12.51 13.40 13.55
CA LEU A 61 -13.18 12.14 13.20
C LEU A 61 -12.35 11.37 12.18
N PHE A 62 -11.80 10.23 12.61
CA PHE A 62 -11.10 9.32 11.70
C PHE A 62 -12.08 8.61 10.76
N ARG A 63 -11.58 8.24 9.59
CA ARG A 63 -12.33 7.40 8.64
C ARG A 63 -12.65 6.05 9.29
N THR A 64 -13.89 5.61 9.16
CA THR A 64 -14.30 4.28 9.60
C THR A 64 -13.56 3.20 8.82
N PRO A 65 -13.13 2.10 9.46
CA PRO A 65 -12.43 1.02 8.78
C PRO A 65 -13.31 0.38 7.70
N GLU A 66 -12.70 0.00 6.58
CA GLU A 66 -13.41 -0.65 5.48
C GLU A 66 -13.88 -2.05 5.90
N LYS A 67 -15.10 -2.43 5.47
CA LYS A 67 -15.68 -3.73 5.78
C LYS A 67 -14.90 -4.84 5.06
N ARG A 68 -14.38 -5.81 5.82
CA ARG A 68 -13.69 -7.00 5.29
C ARG A 68 -14.68 -8.13 4.98
N ALA A 69 -14.31 -9.02 4.06
CA ALA A 69 -15.07 -10.22 3.75
C ALA A 69 -15.19 -11.15 4.98
N PRO A 70 -16.28 -11.93 5.10
CA PRO A 70 -16.43 -12.88 6.19
C PRO A 70 -15.36 -13.99 6.12
N PRO A 71 -14.80 -14.45 7.26
CA PRO A 71 -13.69 -15.40 7.29
C PRO A 71 -13.97 -16.72 6.56
N PHE A 72 -15.19 -17.23 6.66
CA PHE A 72 -15.59 -18.48 6.00
C PHE A 72 -15.41 -18.41 4.48
N LEU A 73 -15.85 -17.32 3.84
CA LEU A 73 -15.73 -17.12 2.41
C LEU A 73 -14.25 -17.05 1.98
N ALA A 74 -13.43 -16.30 2.72
CA ALA A 74 -11.99 -16.20 2.45
C ALA A 74 -11.28 -17.57 2.54
N LEU A 75 -11.65 -18.39 3.52
CA LEU A 75 -11.11 -19.75 3.70
C LEU A 75 -11.54 -20.70 2.58
N SER A 76 -12.81 -20.66 2.15
CA SER A 76 -13.30 -21.50 1.05
C SER A 76 -12.50 -21.28 -0.24
N PHE A 77 -12.25 -20.01 -0.61
CA PHE A 77 -11.44 -19.69 -1.78
C PHE A 77 -9.96 -20.05 -1.59
N THR A 78 -9.43 -19.96 -0.38
CA THR A 78 -8.06 -20.39 -0.07
C THR A 78 -7.90 -21.90 -0.29
N ILE A 79 -8.86 -22.72 0.18
CA ILE A 79 -8.89 -24.17 -0.05
C ILE A 79 -9.05 -24.48 -1.54
N LEU A 80 -9.94 -23.77 -2.23
CA LEU A 80 -10.13 -23.92 -3.67
C LEU A 80 -8.85 -23.63 -4.45
N CYS A 81 -8.05 -22.64 -4.04
CA CYS A 81 -6.74 -22.32 -4.61
C CYS A 81 -5.69 -23.43 -4.36
N LEU A 82 -5.82 -24.20 -3.28
CA LEU A 82 -4.95 -25.34 -2.97
C LEU A 82 -5.32 -26.61 -3.77
N LEU A 83 -6.55 -26.73 -4.29
CA LEU A 83 -6.97 -27.93 -5.03
C LEU A 83 -6.13 -28.23 -6.28
N PRO A 84 -5.78 -27.27 -7.16
CA PRO A 84 -4.90 -27.53 -8.29
C PRO A 84 -3.51 -28.05 -7.87
N LEU A 85 -2.97 -27.55 -6.75
CA LEU A 85 -1.70 -28.01 -6.21
C LEU A 85 -1.81 -29.47 -5.75
N LEU A 86 -2.89 -29.83 -5.05
CA LEU A 86 -3.13 -31.21 -4.66
C LEU A 86 -3.31 -32.13 -5.88
N GLY A 87 -4.04 -31.68 -6.90
CA GLY A 87 -4.20 -32.39 -8.16
C GLY A 87 -2.87 -32.67 -8.86
N LEU A 88 -1.94 -31.71 -8.84
CA LEU A 88 -0.59 -31.89 -9.37
C LEU A 88 0.18 -33.00 -8.64
N ILE A 89 0.13 -33.03 -7.29
CA ILE A 89 0.80 -34.06 -6.49
C ILE A 89 0.22 -35.46 -6.78
N ILE A 90 -1.10 -35.57 -6.91
CA ILE A 90 -1.77 -36.84 -7.27
C ILE A 90 -1.34 -37.29 -8.66
N ALA A 91 -1.37 -36.40 -9.66
CA ALA A 91 -0.95 -36.71 -11.02
C ALA A 91 0.50 -37.19 -11.09
N TRP A 92 1.39 -36.58 -10.32
CA TRP A 92 2.78 -37.03 -10.19
C TRP A 92 2.91 -38.43 -9.55
N SER A 93 2.08 -38.74 -8.56
CA SER A 93 2.04 -40.07 -7.96
C SER A 93 1.53 -41.14 -8.94
N THR A 94 0.58 -40.81 -9.82
CA THR A 94 0.05 -41.79 -10.80
C THR A 94 0.99 -42.01 -11.98
N ILE A 95 1.72 -40.97 -12.41
CA ILE A 95 2.74 -41.05 -13.47
C ILE A 95 4.00 -41.80 -12.98
N GLY A 96 4.22 -41.86 -11.66
CA GLY A 96 5.38 -42.50 -11.06
C GLY A 96 6.64 -41.67 -11.23
N ILE A 97 6.68 -40.48 -10.59
CA ILE A 97 7.89 -39.64 -10.57
C ILE A 97 9.11 -40.48 -10.16
N ASN A 98 10.09 -40.51 -11.05
CA ASN A 98 11.35 -41.19 -10.81
C ASN A 98 12.46 -40.18 -10.50
N VAL A 99 12.93 -40.19 -9.25
CA VAL A 99 14.09 -39.40 -8.77
C VAL A 99 15.39 -40.21 -8.76
N SER A 100 15.43 -41.41 -9.35
CA SER A 100 16.61 -42.30 -9.34
C SER A 100 17.85 -41.72 -10.00
N ASN A 101 17.70 -40.66 -10.81
CA ASN A 101 18.82 -40.00 -11.48
C ASN A 101 19.52 -38.95 -10.60
N PHE A 102 19.09 -38.78 -9.34
CA PHE A 102 19.72 -37.84 -8.42
C PHE A 102 21.11 -38.34 -7.98
N LYS A 103 22.16 -37.64 -8.42
CA LYS A 103 23.54 -37.92 -8.00
C LYS A 103 23.90 -37.14 -6.75
N PHE A 104 24.34 -37.83 -5.70
CA PHE A 104 24.85 -37.23 -4.46
C PHE A 104 26.25 -36.63 -4.64
N SER A 105 26.34 -35.56 -5.43
CA SER A 105 27.56 -34.74 -5.57
C SER A 105 27.46 -33.48 -4.73
N ILE A 106 28.59 -32.98 -4.24
CA ILE A 106 28.67 -31.74 -3.45
C ILE A 106 27.99 -30.57 -4.16
N SER A 107 28.19 -30.45 -5.49
CA SER A 107 27.57 -29.38 -6.29
C SER A 107 26.06 -29.54 -6.40
N ASN A 108 25.54 -30.78 -6.50
CA ASN A 108 24.11 -31.04 -6.55
C ASN A 108 23.42 -30.67 -5.24
N ILE A 109 24.03 -31.07 -4.12
CA ILE A 109 23.51 -30.75 -2.78
C ILE A 109 23.56 -29.24 -2.54
N ALA A 110 24.69 -28.60 -2.83
CA ALA A 110 24.85 -27.15 -2.68
C ALA A 110 23.86 -26.36 -3.56
N PHE A 111 23.61 -26.81 -4.79
CA PHE A 111 22.65 -26.18 -5.68
C PHE A 111 21.21 -26.26 -5.15
N HIS A 112 20.75 -27.45 -4.75
CA HIS A 112 19.38 -27.63 -4.25
C HIS A 112 19.19 -26.98 -2.88
N ALA A 113 20.18 -27.09 -1.98
CA ALA A 113 20.17 -26.39 -0.69
C ALA A 113 20.14 -24.86 -0.89
N GLY A 114 20.93 -24.35 -1.84
CA GLY A 114 20.91 -22.94 -2.23
C GLY A 114 19.55 -22.48 -2.73
N LEU A 115 18.92 -23.24 -3.63
CA LEU A 115 17.56 -22.95 -4.11
C LEU A 115 16.52 -22.97 -2.99
N ILE A 116 16.53 -23.99 -2.12
CA ILE A 116 15.64 -24.06 -0.95
C ILE A 116 15.86 -22.84 -0.04
N SER A 117 17.13 -22.47 0.19
CA SER A 117 17.48 -21.33 1.03
C SER A 117 17.01 -20.00 0.44
N ILE A 118 17.05 -19.83 -0.89
CA ILE A 118 16.53 -18.63 -1.57
C ILE A 118 15.00 -18.58 -1.50
N CYS A 119 14.30 -19.69 -1.74
CA CYS A 119 12.85 -19.76 -1.57
C CYS A 119 12.43 -19.44 -0.13
N TYR A 120 13.15 -19.99 0.85
CA TYR A 120 12.93 -19.69 2.27
C TYR A 120 13.22 -18.23 2.61
N LEU A 121 14.30 -17.65 2.06
CA LEU A 121 14.59 -16.23 2.23
C LEU A 121 13.44 -15.35 1.75
N TYR A 122 12.79 -15.68 0.62
CA TYR A 122 11.63 -14.94 0.15
C TYR A 122 10.40 -15.10 1.05
N PHE A 123 10.19 -16.27 1.64
CA PHE A 123 9.15 -16.46 2.65
C PHE A 123 9.42 -15.58 3.90
N VAL A 124 10.66 -15.56 4.37
CA VAL A 124 11.06 -14.74 5.53
C VAL A 124 10.99 -13.24 5.22
N TYR A 125 11.34 -12.84 3.99
CA TYR A 125 11.11 -11.49 3.47
C TYR A 125 9.65 -11.08 3.53
N TRP A 126 8.76 -11.93 3.02
CA TRP A 126 7.33 -11.68 3.08
C TRP A 126 6.83 -11.47 4.51
N CYS A 127 7.37 -12.24 5.47
CA CYS A 127 6.93 -12.13 6.85
C CYS A 127 7.50 -10.91 7.57
N ARG A 128 8.81 -10.63 7.46
CA ARG A 128 9.50 -9.71 8.40
C ARG A 128 10.73 -8.93 7.89
N LEU A 129 11.34 -9.23 6.73
CA LEU A 129 12.59 -8.53 6.34
C LEU A 129 12.35 -7.30 5.48
N ASP A 130 13.25 -6.34 5.61
CA ASP A 130 13.36 -5.20 4.70
C ASP A 130 13.97 -5.60 3.35
N MET A 131 13.77 -4.75 2.35
CA MET A 131 14.29 -4.96 1.00
C MET A 131 15.83 -5.05 0.96
N PHE A 132 16.54 -4.13 1.62
CA PHE A 132 18.01 -4.09 1.56
C PHE A 132 18.68 -5.24 2.32
N THR A 133 18.09 -5.71 3.42
CA THR A 133 18.59 -6.87 4.17
C THR A 133 18.40 -8.14 3.36
N THR A 134 17.23 -8.29 2.72
CA THR A 134 16.93 -9.39 1.80
C THR A 134 17.91 -9.42 0.63
N LEU A 135 18.17 -8.27 0.00
CA LEU A 135 19.15 -8.18 -1.09
C LEU A 135 20.55 -8.59 -0.64
N ARG A 136 21.00 -8.18 0.55
CA ARG A 136 22.29 -8.62 1.12
C ARG A 136 22.37 -10.14 1.28
N TYR A 137 21.36 -10.76 1.89
CA TYR A 137 21.33 -12.22 2.05
C TYR A 137 21.25 -12.94 0.71
N LEU A 138 20.44 -12.42 -0.23
CA LEU A 138 20.33 -12.95 -1.58
C LEU A 138 21.67 -12.86 -2.33
N SER A 139 22.42 -11.76 -2.19
CA SER A 139 23.76 -11.63 -2.78
C SER A 139 24.71 -12.70 -2.25
N ILE A 140 24.71 -12.96 -0.94
CA ILE A 140 25.56 -13.99 -0.33
C ILE A 140 25.15 -15.41 -0.75
N LEU A 141 23.85 -15.69 -0.82
CA LEU A 141 23.32 -17.00 -1.21
C LEU A 141 23.41 -17.26 -2.72
N SER A 142 23.30 -16.22 -3.55
CA SER A 142 23.25 -16.37 -5.02
C SER A 142 24.58 -16.80 -5.61
N VAL A 143 25.72 -16.32 -5.11
CA VAL A 143 27.06 -16.70 -5.60
C VAL A 143 27.32 -18.22 -5.53
N PRO A 144 27.24 -18.89 -4.37
CA PRO A 144 27.45 -20.33 -4.29
C PRO A 144 26.37 -21.11 -5.05
N THR A 145 25.12 -20.65 -5.01
CA THR A 145 24.02 -21.30 -5.76
C THR A 145 24.24 -21.23 -7.27
N PHE A 146 24.73 -20.10 -7.78
CA PHE A 146 25.03 -19.90 -9.20
C PHE A 146 26.20 -20.78 -9.67
N LEU A 147 27.31 -20.81 -8.92
CA LEU A 147 28.47 -21.64 -9.24
C LEU A 147 28.14 -23.14 -9.19
N ALA A 148 27.42 -23.57 -8.15
CA ALA A 148 26.94 -24.94 -8.02
C ALA A 148 25.99 -25.30 -9.17
N GLY A 149 25.06 -24.41 -9.52
CA GLY A 149 24.14 -24.60 -10.66
C GLY A 149 24.86 -24.77 -11.99
N HIS A 150 25.87 -23.94 -12.27
CA HIS A 150 26.68 -24.08 -13.48
C HIS A 150 27.41 -25.44 -13.52
N SER A 151 27.97 -25.88 -12.39
CA SER A 151 28.61 -27.21 -12.27
C SER A 151 27.63 -28.35 -12.53
N VAL A 152 26.43 -28.28 -11.93
CA VAL A 152 25.37 -29.29 -12.07
C VAL A 152 24.90 -29.40 -13.52
N LEU A 153 24.62 -28.27 -14.19
CA LEU A 153 24.17 -28.26 -15.57
C LEU A 153 25.23 -28.80 -16.52
N ARG A 154 26.51 -28.44 -16.33
CA ARG A 154 27.63 -29.01 -17.09
C ARG A 154 27.74 -30.52 -16.91
N ALA A 155 27.61 -31.02 -15.68
CA ALA A 155 27.67 -32.45 -15.41
C ALA A 155 26.55 -33.22 -16.14
N HIS A 156 25.35 -32.65 -16.25
CA HIS A 156 24.25 -33.25 -17.01
C HIS A 156 24.51 -33.27 -18.52
N VAL A 157 25.08 -32.19 -19.08
CA VAL A 157 25.45 -32.15 -20.51
C VAL A 157 26.49 -33.21 -20.84
N ILE A 158 27.55 -33.32 -20.02
CA ILE A 158 28.61 -34.32 -20.20
C ILE A 158 28.04 -35.74 -20.10
N ALA A 159 27.19 -36.00 -19.10
CA ALA A 159 26.53 -37.30 -18.94
C ALA A 159 25.67 -37.66 -20.16
N LYS A 160 24.92 -36.69 -20.70
CA LYS A 160 24.11 -36.88 -21.91
C LYS A 160 24.97 -37.18 -23.14
N GLN A 161 26.07 -36.46 -23.33
CA GLN A 161 27.01 -36.71 -24.45
C GLN A 161 27.61 -38.11 -24.38
N ALA A 162 28.06 -38.53 -23.19
CA ALA A 162 28.60 -39.88 -22.98
C ALA A 162 27.58 -40.98 -23.32
N THR A 163 26.30 -40.81 -22.95
CA THR A 163 25.26 -41.77 -23.33
C THR A 163 24.98 -41.80 -24.83
N SER A 164 25.11 -40.67 -25.53
CA SER A 164 24.88 -40.59 -26.98
C SER A 164 26.01 -41.19 -27.81
N SER A 165 27.27 -41.10 -27.34
CA SER A 165 28.42 -41.70 -28.02
C SER A 165 28.47 -43.23 -27.86
N VAL A 166 27.97 -43.76 -26.74
CA VAL A 166 27.89 -45.22 -26.50
C VAL A 166 26.81 -45.89 -27.35
N LYS A 167 25.80 -45.14 -27.80
CA LYS A 167 24.65 -45.67 -28.56
C LYS A 167 24.85 -45.64 -30.08
N LYS A 168 25.98 -45.13 -30.55
CA LYS A 168 26.34 -44.99 -31.97
C LYS A 168 27.44 -45.98 -32.31
#